data_AF-A0A0Q9R1T3-F1
#
_entry.id   AF-A0A0Q9R1T3-F1
#
_cell.length_a   1.000
_cell.length_b   1.000
_cell.length_c   1.000
_cell.angle_alpha   90.00
_cell.angle_beta   90.00
_cell.angle_gamma   90.00
#
_symmetry.space_group_name_H-M   'P 1'
#
loop_
_entity.id
_entity.type
_entity.pdbx_description
1 polymer ?
#
loop_
_entity_poly.entity_id
_entity_poly.type
_entity_poly.pdbx_seq_one_letter_code
_entity_poly.pdbx_strand_id
1 'polypeptide(L)'
;MPALLALPVQTALAVAVIGALIALTAFAVSRGLLANKDRDGVFWYGFTGGFACLGAMLGAMVLIPETAAVTGLAGMLGMGLAGGWVWRGEQERAVRRRRQSVEEARSALRARHESVLQRWVSYELDPAVAIDYPDMTDVKRPETAGLVRAMRTAAVLREQEDTDDDGAAPAYESAVSELEAAFEKAERAAGARSTPPNRDG
;
A
#
# COMPACT_ATOMS: atom_id res chain seq x y z
N MET A 1 33.03 52.31 10.37
CA MET A 1 33.22 51.01 9.67
C MET A 1 32.52 49.79 10.30
N PRO A 2 32.20 49.69 11.62
CA PRO A 2 31.56 48.47 12.15
C PRO A 2 30.06 48.33 11.80
N ALA A 3 29.34 49.43 11.53
CA ALA A 3 27.92 49.38 11.20
C ALA A 3 27.59 48.79 9.81
N LEU A 4 28.51 48.92 8.84
CA LEU A 4 28.30 48.44 7.46
C LEU A 4 28.36 46.91 7.33
N LEU A 5 29.06 46.22 8.24
CA LEU A 5 29.14 44.76 8.28
C LEU A 5 28.06 44.12 9.18
N ALA A 6 27.42 44.89 10.06
CA ALA A 6 26.41 44.38 10.99
C ALA A 6 25.10 43.98 10.27
N LEU A 7 24.66 44.80 9.30
CA LEU A 7 23.44 44.56 8.52
C LEU A 7 23.47 43.25 7.70
N PRO A 8 24.51 42.94 6.90
CA PRO A 8 24.55 41.68 6.13
C PRO A 8 24.71 40.44 7.02
N VAL A 9 25.32 40.56 8.19
CA VAL A 9 25.45 39.44 9.14
C VAL A 9 24.12 39.18 9.84
N GLN A 10 23.39 40.22 10.22
CA GLN A 10 22.06 40.11 10.84
C GLN A 10 21.01 39.55 9.88
N THR A 11 21.00 39.97 8.60
CA THR A 11 20.13 39.40 7.58
C THR A 11 20.42 37.91 7.37
N ALA A 12 21.69 37.54 7.25
CA ALA A 12 22.10 36.16 7.04
C ALA A 12 21.69 35.26 8.22
N LEU A 13 21.87 35.72 9.46
CA LEU A 13 21.44 34.98 10.66
C LEU A 13 19.92 34.82 10.70
N ALA A 14 19.14 35.88 10.43
CA ALA A 14 17.68 35.81 10.46
C ALA A 14 17.15 34.83 9.41
N VAL A 15 17.66 34.88 8.19
CA VAL A 15 17.27 33.95 7.11
C VAL A 15 17.68 32.51 7.45
N ALA A 16 18.86 32.30 8.04
CA ALA A 16 19.31 30.97 8.45
C ALA A 16 18.41 30.36 9.54
N VAL A 17 18.02 31.13 10.54
CA VAL A 17 17.12 30.69 11.62
C VAL A 17 15.73 30.34 11.06
N ILE A 18 15.16 31.22 10.21
CA ILE A 18 13.86 30.98 9.57
C ILE A 18 13.92 29.71 8.70
N GLY A 19 14.98 29.56 7.89
CA GLY A 19 15.18 28.38 7.05
C GLY A 19 15.31 27.09 7.87
N ALA A 20 16.05 27.11 8.99
CA ALA A 20 16.20 25.98 9.89
C ALA A 20 14.87 25.57 10.54
N LEU A 21 14.05 26.54 10.98
CA LEU A 21 12.72 26.28 11.55
C LEU A 21 11.77 25.65 10.53
N ILE A 22 11.76 26.17 9.30
CA ILE A 22 10.96 25.62 8.20
C ILE A 22 11.40 24.17 7.90
N ALA A 23 12.70 23.92 7.81
CA ALA A 23 13.24 22.60 7.53
C ALA A 23 12.92 21.59 8.66
N LEU A 24 13.09 21.98 9.92
CA LEU A 24 12.75 21.14 11.08
C LEU A 24 11.26 20.81 11.12
N THR A 25 10.39 21.79 10.84
CA THR A 25 8.95 21.60 10.78
C THR A 25 8.58 20.62 9.66
N ALA A 26 9.12 20.82 8.46
CA ALA A 26 8.89 19.94 7.33
C ALA A 26 9.38 18.51 7.61
N PHE A 27 10.54 18.37 8.26
CA PHE A 27 11.08 17.09 8.67
C PHE A 27 10.18 16.39 9.70
N ALA A 28 9.74 17.08 10.75
CA ALA A 28 8.85 16.55 11.77
C ALA A 28 7.49 16.09 11.18
N VAL A 29 6.87 16.92 10.33
CA VAL A 29 5.63 16.59 9.62
C VAL A 29 5.83 15.36 8.73
N SER A 30 6.89 15.34 7.92
CA SER A 30 7.17 14.23 7.00
C SER A 30 7.43 12.91 7.74
N ARG A 31 8.05 12.95 8.93
CA ARG A 31 8.30 11.80 9.80
C ARG A 31 7.02 11.33 10.50
N GLY A 32 6.17 12.24 10.97
CA GLY A 32 4.86 11.89 11.51
C GLY A 32 3.98 11.19 10.48
N LEU A 33 3.99 11.67 9.24
CA LEU A 33 3.30 11.03 8.11
C LEU A 33 3.83 9.61 7.80
N LEU A 34 5.12 9.33 8.07
CA LEU A 34 5.70 7.99 7.90
C LEU A 34 5.25 7.01 8.98
N ALA A 35 5.01 7.48 10.21
CA ALA A 35 4.64 6.63 11.33
C ALA A 35 3.20 6.08 11.23
N ASN A 36 2.36 6.62 10.34
CA ASN A 36 0.96 6.21 10.02
C ASN A 36 0.03 5.98 11.24
N LYS A 37 0.44 6.39 12.44
CA LYS A 37 -0.22 6.08 13.71
C LYS A 37 -0.70 7.32 14.47
N ASP A 38 -0.25 8.52 14.08
CA ASP A 38 -0.51 9.75 14.84
C ASP A 38 -0.88 10.91 13.91
N ARG A 39 -2.13 10.90 13.43
CA ARG A 39 -2.70 12.00 12.62
C ARG A 39 -2.72 13.31 13.41
N ASP A 40 -2.94 13.22 14.72
CA ASP A 40 -2.98 14.37 15.62
C ASP A 40 -1.59 14.98 15.77
N GLY A 41 -0.55 14.15 15.91
CA GLY A 41 0.84 14.60 15.93
C GLY A 41 1.25 15.35 14.66
N VAL A 42 0.87 14.86 13.47
CA VAL A 42 1.15 15.55 12.19
C VAL A 42 0.49 16.93 12.15
N PHE A 43 -0.77 17.02 12.60
CA PHE A 43 -1.47 18.28 12.73
C PHE A 43 -0.75 19.23 13.70
N TRP A 44 -0.38 18.75 14.89
CA TRP A 44 0.32 19.55 15.89
C TRP A 44 1.68 20.03 15.40
N TYR A 45 2.47 19.20 14.71
CA TYR A 45 3.76 19.64 14.13
C TYR A 45 3.60 20.72 13.07
N GLY A 46 2.60 20.59 12.18
CA GLY A 46 2.30 21.60 11.17
C GLY A 46 1.80 22.91 11.82
N PHE A 47 0.91 22.79 12.80
CA PHE A 47 0.32 23.92 13.52
C PHE A 47 1.38 24.68 14.33
N THR A 48 2.11 24.02 15.23
CA THR A 48 3.10 24.67 16.10
C THR A 48 4.31 25.17 15.31
N GLY A 49 4.76 24.42 14.31
CA GLY A 49 5.87 24.84 13.45
C GLY A 49 5.50 26.05 12.59
N GLY A 50 4.26 26.12 12.08
CA GLY A 50 3.75 27.30 11.38
C GLY A 50 3.77 28.56 12.25
N PHE A 51 3.31 28.47 13.50
CA PHE A 51 3.36 29.59 14.44
C PHE A 51 4.79 29.98 14.82
N ALA A 52 5.70 29.02 15.00
CA ALA A 52 7.10 29.30 15.28
C ALA A 52 7.78 30.05 14.11
N CYS A 53 7.53 29.63 12.87
CA CYS A 53 8.03 30.30 11.68
C CYS A 53 7.44 31.72 11.52
N LEU A 54 6.14 31.87 11.73
CA LEU A 54 5.46 33.17 11.65
C LEU A 54 5.95 34.14 12.73
N GLY A 55 6.12 33.65 13.96
CA GLY A 55 6.68 34.43 15.07
C GLY A 55 8.12 34.88 14.80
N ALA A 56 8.97 33.99 14.29
CA ALA A 56 10.34 34.34 13.90
C ALA A 56 10.37 35.38 12.75
N MET A 57 9.47 35.25 11.78
CA MET A 57 9.37 36.18 10.65
C MET A 57 8.90 37.57 11.11
N LEU A 58 7.85 37.65 11.92
CA LEU A 58 7.35 38.90 12.48
C LEU A 58 8.36 39.55 13.43
N GLY A 59 9.02 38.76 14.28
CA GLY A 59 10.06 39.24 15.18
C GLY A 59 11.22 39.87 14.40
N ALA A 60 11.69 39.22 13.34
CA ALA A 60 12.74 39.76 12.47
C ALA A 60 12.29 41.05 11.76
N MET A 61 11.04 41.11 11.28
CA MET A 61 10.48 42.28 10.61
C MET A 61 10.32 43.50 11.55
N VAL A 62 9.96 43.29 12.83
CA VAL A 62 9.75 44.37 13.80
C VAL A 62 11.07 44.84 14.42
N LEU A 63 11.97 43.90 14.76
CA LEU A 63 13.24 44.22 15.43
C LEU A 63 14.31 44.71 14.46
N ILE A 64 14.21 44.35 13.17
CA ILE A 64 15.20 44.70 12.14
C ILE A 64 14.48 45.14 10.85
N PRO A 65 13.87 46.34 10.82
CA PRO A 65 12.99 46.79 9.74
C PRO A 65 13.64 46.81 8.35
N GLU A 66 14.94 47.14 8.31
CA GLU A 66 15.78 47.18 7.10
C GLU A 66 15.85 45.82 6.36
N THR A 67 15.50 44.73 7.05
CA THR A 67 15.61 43.35 6.54
C THR A 67 14.27 42.71 6.20
N ALA A 68 13.17 43.41 6.52
CA ALA A 68 11.82 42.89 6.48
C ALA A 68 11.42 42.32 5.10
N ALA A 69 11.84 42.98 4.02
CA ALA A 69 11.57 42.51 2.67
C ALA A 69 12.27 41.18 2.36
N VAL A 70 13.53 41.03 2.77
CA VAL A 70 14.34 39.83 2.48
C VAL A 70 13.90 38.65 3.35
N THR A 71 13.66 38.87 4.65
CA THR A 71 13.22 37.80 5.56
C THR A 71 11.81 37.30 5.22
N GLY A 72 10.90 38.21 4.84
CA GLY A 72 9.55 37.86 4.39
C GLY A 72 9.56 36.99 3.13
N LEU A 73 10.32 37.40 2.11
CA LEU A 73 10.47 36.63 0.88
C LEU A 73 11.16 35.29 1.10
N ALA A 74 12.22 35.24 1.91
CA ALA A 74 12.91 34.00 2.23
C ALA A 74 12.01 33.02 3.00
N GLY A 75 11.19 33.52 3.94
CA GLY A 75 10.19 32.72 4.65
C GLY A 75 9.14 32.14 3.72
N MET A 76 8.57 32.96 2.83
CA MET A 76 7.59 32.50 1.82
C MET A 76 8.17 31.46 0.86
N LEU A 77 9.38 31.68 0.33
CA LEU A 77 10.07 30.74 -0.55
C LEU A 77 10.43 29.44 0.17
N GLY A 78 10.95 29.53 1.39
CA GLY A 78 11.26 28.37 2.22
C GLY A 78 10.02 27.51 2.49
N MET A 79 8.90 28.14 2.83
CA MET A 79 7.62 27.47 3.08
C MET A 79 7.11 26.76 1.81
N GLY A 80 7.21 27.41 0.65
CA GLY A 80 6.83 26.81 -0.64
C GLY A 80 7.68 25.60 -1.02
N LEU A 81 9.01 25.68 -0.84
CA LEU A 81 9.92 24.56 -1.09
C LEU A 81 9.68 23.39 -0.13
N ALA A 82 9.49 23.68 1.16
CA ALA A 82 9.17 22.68 2.17
C ALA A 82 7.83 22.00 1.89
N GLY A 83 6.80 22.77 1.55
CA GLY A 83 5.49 22.24 1.14
C GLY A 83 5.58 21.36 -0.11
N GLY A 84 6.32 21.81 -1.12
CA GLY A 84 6.58 21.03 -2.34
C GLY A 84 7.34 19.72 -2.07
N TRP A 85 8.32 19.74 -1.16
CA TRP A 85 9.06 18.55 -0.75
C TRP A 85 8.19 17.54 0.01
N VAL A 86 7.37 18.00 0.96
CA VAL A 86 6.39 17.16 1.67
C VAL A 86 5.38 16.57 0.70
N TRP A 87 4.82 17.38 -0.21
CA TRP A 87 3.84 16.95 -1.20
C TRP A 87 4.43 15.93 -2.19
N ARG A 88 5.66 16.13 -2.66
CA ARG A 88 6.36 15.17 -3.52
C ARG A 88 6.58 13.84 -2.81
N GLY A 89 6.95 13.89 -1.53
CA GLY A 89 7.07 12.71 -0.68
C GLY A 89 5.73 11.97 -0.52
N GLU A 90 4.62 12.68 -0.34
CA GLU A 90 3.29 12.07 -0.28
C GLU A 90 2.85 11.44 -1.60
N GLN A 91 3.13 12.06 -2.74
CA GLN A 91 2.81 11.47 -4.04
C GLN A 91 3.54 10.15 -4.28
N GLU A 92 4.85 10.10 -4.01
CA GLU A 92 5.62 8.87 -4.13
C GLU A 92 5.11 7.79 -3.16
N ARG A 93 4.66 8.18 -1.97
CA ARG A 93 4.06 7.27 -0.97
C ARG A 93 2.70 6.75 -1.42
N ALA A 94 1.85 7.58 -2.01
CA ALA A 94 0.53 7.16 -2.51
C ALA A 94 0.66 6.11 -3.61
N VAL A 95 1.63 6.29 -4.53
CA VAL A 95 1.94 5.31 -5.56
C VAL A 95 2.44 3.99 -4.95
N ARG A 96 3.34 4.05 -3.96
CA ARG A 96 3.83 2.85 -3.25
C ARG A 96 2.69 2.12 -2.53
N ARG A 97 1.81 2.84 -1.83
CA ARG A 97 0.64 2.26 -1.16
C ARG A 97 -0.30 1.58 -2.15
N ARG A 98 -0.55 2.21 -3.31
CA ARG A 98 -1.37 1.62 -4.37
C ARG A 98 -0.76 0.33 -4.91
N ARG A 99 0.55 0.32 -5.16
CA ARG A 99 1.28 -0.90 -5.58
C ARG A 99 1.21 -1.99 -4.51
N GLN A 100 1.41 -1.64 -3.24
CA GLN A 100 1.29 -2.58 -2.12
C GLN A 100 -0.12 -3.16 -2.02
N SER A 101 -1.17 -2.35 -2.10
CA SER A 101 -2.56 -2.85 -2.05
C SER A 101 -2.90 -3.75 -3.24
N VAL A 102 -2.35 -3.46 -4.43
CA VAL A 102 -2.53 -4.32 -5.61
C VAL A 102 -1.81 -5.65 -5.41
N GLU A 103 -0.56 -5.64 -4.94
CA GLU A 103 0.18 -6.88 -4.66
C GLU A 103 -0.47 -7.72 -3.55
N GLU A 104 -0.96 -7.08 -2.49
CA GLU A 104 -1.73 -7.74 -1.44
C GLU A 104 -2.98 -8.43 -2.02
N ALA A 105 -3.76 -7.74 -2.85
CA ALA A 105 -4.93 -8.31 -3.52
C ALA A 105 -4.56 -9.49 -4.44
N ARG A 106 -3.50 -9.35 -5.25
CA ARG A 106 -2.98 -10.43 -6.10
C ARG A 106 -2.55 -11.64 -5.27
N SER A 107 -1.82 -11.41 -4.18
CA SER A 107 -1.35 -12.48 -3.29
C SER A 107 -2.51 -13.24 -2.64
N ALA A 108 -3.57 -12.52 -2.21
CA ALA A 108 -4.77 -13.13 -1.66
C ALA A 108 -5.52 -13.98 -2.70
N LEU A 109 -5.58 -13.51 -3.95
CA LEU A 109 -6.18 -14.26 -5.05
C LEU A 109 -5.40 -15.53 -5.40
N ARG A 110 -4.07 -15.46 -5.46
CA ARG A 110 -3.19 -16.63 -5.63
C ARG A 110 -3.35 -17.63 -4.47
N ALA A 111 -3.49 -17.15 -3.24
CA ALA A 111 -3.71 -18.01 -2.08
C ALA A 111 -5.04 -18.78 -2.15
N ARG A 112 -6.11 -18.15 -2.64
CA ARG A 112 -7.39 -18.81 -2.91
C ARG A 112 -7.26 -19.94 -3.93
N HIS A 113 -6.64 -19.65 -5.08
CA HIS A 113 -6.35 -20.66 -6.10
C HIS A 113 -5.55 -21.85 -5.53
N GLU A 114 -4.45 -21.57 -4.83
CA GLU A 114 -3.60 -22.60 -4.24
C GLU A 114 -4.36 -23.45 -3.21
N SER A 115 -5.25 -22.84 -2.42
CA SER A 115 -6.06 -23.58 -1.44
C SER A 115 -6.96 -24.64 -2.07
N VAL A 116 -7.53 -24.35 -3.25
CA VAL A 116 -8.34 -25.32 -4.01
C VAL A 116 -7.46 -26.42 -4.58
N LEU A 117 -6.32 -26.07 -5.17
CA LEU A 117 -5.37 -27.06 -5.71
C LEU A 117 -4.86 -27.99 -4.62
N GLN A 118 -4.47 -27.46 -3.47
CA GLN A 118 -3.97 -28.26 -2.35
C GLN A 118 -5.03 -29.26 -1.85
N ARG A 119 -6.29 -28.85 -1.78
CA ARG A 119 -7.40 -29.75 -1.44
C ARG A 119 -7.60 -30.80 -2.54
N TRP A 120 -7.62 -30.40 -3.81
CA TRP A 120 -7.76 -31.34 -4.93
C TRP A 120 -6.63 -32.38 -4.95
N VAL A 121 -5.39 -31.96 -4.73
CA VAL A 121 -4.21 -32.85 -4.68
C VAL A 121 -4.36 -33.96 -3.64
N SER A 122 -5.05 -33.70 -2.52
CA SER A 122 -5.32 -34.75 -1.53
C SER A 122 -6.19 -35.88 -2.09
N TYR A 123 -7.16 -35.59 -2.96
CA TYR A 123 -8.00 -36.62 -3.59
C TYR A 123 -7.25 -37.46 -4.63
N GLU A 124 -6.17 -36.94 -5.21
CA GLU A 124 -5.36 -37.65 -6.22
C GLU A 124 -4.19 -38.42 -5.59
N LEU A 125 -3.54 -37.85 -4.57
CA LEU A 125 -2.31 -38.39 -4.01
C LEU A 125 -2.50 -39.22 -2.74
N ASP A 126 -3.62 -39.07 -2.01
CA ASP A 126 -3.92 -39.91 -0.85
C ASP A 126 -4.76 -41.13 -1.28
N PRO A 127 -4.21 -42.36 -1.22
CA PRO A 127 -4.94 -43.56 -1.62
C PRO A 127 -6.22 -43.79 -0.81
N ALA A 128 -6.26 -43.40 0.47
CA ALA A 128 -7.45 -43.59 1.30
C ALA A 128 -8.59 -42.68 0.82
N VAL A 129 -8.29 -41.40 0.60
CA VAL A 129 -9.25 -40.40 0.10
C VAL A 129 -9.71 -40.73 -1.32
N ALA A 130 -8.79 -41.20 -2.18
CA ALA A 130 -9.12 -41.61 -3.55
C ALA A 130 -10.07 -42.82 -3.61
N ILE A 131 -9.94 -43.76 -2.67
CA ILE A 131 -10.84 -44.92 -2.55
C ILE A 131 -12.21 -44.49 -2.05
N ASP A 132 -12.28 -43.56 -1.09
CA ASP A 132 -13.55 -43.08 -0.53
C ASP A 132 -14.33 -42.19 -1.52
N TYR A 133 -13.61 -41.43 -2.37
CA TYR A 133 -14.19 -40.46 -3.30
C TYR A 133 -13.68 -40.61 -4.74
N PRO A 134 -13.87 -41.76 -5.40
CA PRO A 134 -13.32 -42.02 -6.75
C PRO A 134 -13.90 -41.11 -7.83
N ASP A 135 -15.11 -40.58 -7.60
CA ASP A 135 -15.76 -39.64 -8.53
C ASP A 135 -15.02 -38.29 -8.61
N MET A 136 -14.18 -37.94 -7.62
CA MET A 136 -13.36 -36.71 -7.64
C MET A 136 -12.22 -36.74 -8.69
N THR A 137 -11.82 -37.92 -9.15
CA THR A 137 -10.73 -38.10 -10.13
C THR A 137 -11.24 -38.67 -11.48
N ASP A 138 -12.50 -39.14 -11.53
CA ASP A 138 -13.13 -39.63 -12.76
C ASP A 138 -13.57 -38.49 -13.71
N VAL A 139 -12.73 -38.20 -14.70
CA VAL A 139 -13.00 -37.21 -15.77
C VAL A 139 -14.21 -37.53 -16.65
N LYS A 140 -14.81 -38.72 -16.56
CA LYS A 140 -16.08 -39.02 -17.25
C LYS A 140 -17.26 -38.34 -16.59
N ARG A 141 -17.14 -37.97 -15.30
CA ARG A 141 -18.14 -37.19 -14.59
C ARG A 141 -18.11 -35.75 -15.09
N PRO A 142 -19.26 -35.16 -15.47
CA PRO A 142 -19.30 -33.80 -16.01
C PRO A 142 -18.83 -32.76 -15.00
N GLU A 143 -19.01 -33.00 -13.70
CA GLU A 143 -18.53 -32.14 -12.63
C GLU A 143 -16.99 -32.13 -12.54
N THR A 144 -16.37 -33.30 -12.57
CA THR A 144 -14.91 -33.47 -12.50
C THR A 144 -14.24 -32.98 -13.78
N ALA A 145 -14.84 -33.23 -14.95
CA ALA A 145 -14.39 -32.62 -16.20
C ALA A 145 -14.49 -31.09 -16.16
N GLY A 146 -15.53 -30.54 -15.52
CA GLY A 146 -15.70 -29.11 -15.28
C GLY A 146 -14.61 -28.53 -14.39
N LEU A 147 -14.29 -29.22 -13.28
CA LEU A 147 -13.19 -28.87 -12.39
C LEU A 147 -11.84 -28.82 -13.13
N VAL A 148 -11.48 -29.87 -13.86
CA VAL A 148 -10.21 -29.92 -14.61
C VAL A 148 -10.11 -28.79 -15.64
N ARG A 149 -11.21 -28.44 -16.30
CA ARG A 149 -11.25 -27.28 -17.21
C ARG A 149 -11.04 -25.96 -16.47
N ALA A 150 -11.71 -25.76 -15.34
CA ALA A 150 -11.57 -24.55 -14.54
C ALA A 150 -10.14 -24.39 -13.99
N MET A 151 -9.51 -25.49 -13.53
CA MET A 151 -8.10 -25.50 -13.10
C MET A 151 -7.18 -25.05 -14.23
N ARG A 152 -7.37 -25.60 -15.44
CA ARG A 152 -6.57 -25.21 -16.61
C ARG A 152 -6.75 -23.73 -16.96
N THR A 153 -7.99 -23.24 -16.97
CA THR A 153 -8.29 -21.83 -17.26
C THR A 153 -7.64 -20.90 -16.23
N ALA A 154 -7.76 -21.22 -14.94
CA ALA A 154 -7.13 -20.44 -13.87
C ALA A 154 -5.60 -20.47 -13.94
N ALA A 155 -5.00 -21.62 -14.31
CA ALA A 155 -3.55 -21.74 -14.48
C ALA A 155 -3.01 -20.87 -15.63
N VAL A 156 -3.70 -20.87 -16.78
CA VAL A 156 -3.32 -20.02 -17.93
C VAL A 156 -3.44 -18.53 -17.59
N LEU A 157 -4.52 -18.14 -16.92
CA LEU A 157 -4.75 -16.74 -16.55
C LEU A 157 -3.79 -16.25 -15.46
N ARG A 158 -3.34 -17.14 -14.57
CA ARG A 158 -2.28 -16.83 -13.59
C ARG A 158 -0.97 -16.47 -14.28
N GLU A 159 -0.56 -17.25 -15.29
CA GLU A 159 0.67 -16.96 -16.04
C GLU A 159 0.57 -15.61 -16.79
N GLN A 160 -0.62 -15.29 -17.31
CA GLN A 160 -0.88 -13.99 -17.94
C GLN A 160 -0.83 -12.83 -16.92
N GLU A 161 -1.41 -13.00 -15.73
CA GLU A 161 -1.36 -12.01 -14.65
C GLU A 161 0.08 -11.70 -14.20
N ASP A 162 0.96 -12.70 -14.14
CA ASP A 162 2.37 -12.49 -13.77
C ASP A 162 3.15 -11.70 -14.85
N THR A 163 2.64 -11.64 -16.09
CA THR A 163 3.27 -10.93 -17.22
C THR A 163 2.62 -9.58 -17.56
N ASP A 164 1.31 -9.43 -17.35
CA ASP A 164 0.53 -8.23 -17.68
C ASP A 164 0.09 -7.48 -16.42
N ASP A 165 0.66 -6.29 -16.19
CA ASP A 165 0.45 -5.53 -14.94
C ASP A 165 -0.96 -4.89 -14.81
N ASP A 166 -1.80 -4.87 -15.86
CA ASP A 166 -3.09 -4.17 -15.80
C ASP A 166 -4.29 -4.91 -16.46
N GLY A 167 -4.07 -5.91 -17.32
CA GLY A 167 -5.13 -6.47 -18.18
C GLY A 167 -5.80 -7.77 -17.70
N ALA A 168 -5.04 -8.68 -17.09
CA ALA A 168 -5.50 -10.04 -16.80
C ALA A 168 -6.16 -10.23 -15.43
N ALA A 169 -5.98 -9.28 -14.49
CA ALA A 169 -6.48 -9.37 -13.12
C ALA A 169 -7.98 -9.70 -12.98
N PRO A 170 -8.92 -9.01 -13.65
CA PRO A 170 -10.35 -9.31 -13.51
C PRO A 170 -10.74 -10.67 -14.13
N ALA A 171 -10.05 -11.08 -15.21
CA ALA A 171 -10.29 -12.37 -15.84
C ALA A 171 -9.81 -13.52 -14.94
N TYR A 172 -8.63 -13.37 -14.33
CA TYR A 172 -8.11 -14.33 -13.36
C TYR A 172 -8.98 -14.41 -12.11
N GLU A 173 -9.47 -13.29 -11.58
CA GLU A 173 -10.40 -13.27 -10.44
C GLU A 173 -11.69 -14.06 -10.72
N SER A 174 -12.27 -13.86 -11.91
CA SER A 174 -13.44 -14.63 -12.36
C SER A 174 -13.11 -16.13 -12.46
N ALA A 175 -11.96 -16.48 -13.05
CA ALA A 175 -11.55 -17.86 -13.21
C ALA A 175 -11.27 -18.58 -11.88
N VAL A 176 -10.70 -17.89 -10.88
CA VAL A 176 -10.53 -18.45 -9.52
C VAL A 176 -11.90 -18.69 -8.86
N SER A 177 -12.85 -17.76 -9.03
CA SER A 177 -14.21 -17.92 -8.49
C SER A 177 -14.96 -19.07 -9.17
N GLU A 178 -14.78 -19.24 -10.49
CA GLU A 178 -15.31 -20.39 -11.24
C GLU A 178 -14.65 -21.71 -10.83
N LEU A 179 -13.34 -21.71 -10.57
CA LEU A 179 -12.61 -22.86 -10.05
C LEU A 179 -13.13 -23.30 -8.68
N GLU A 180 -13.30 -22.36 -7.75
CA GLU A 180 -13.88 -22.62 -6.42
C GLU A 180 -15.28 -23.24 -6.57
N ALA A 181 -16.15 -22.66 -7.41
CA ALA A 181 -17.49 -23.16 -7.64
C ALA A 181 -17.52 -24.55 -8.30
N ALA A 182 -16.63 -24.80 -9.28
CA ALA A 182 -16.51 -26.08 -9.96
C ALA A 182 -15.99 -27.17 -9.02
N PHE A 183 -14.98 -26.85 -8.21
CA PHE A 183 -14.44 -27.73 -7.18
C PHE A 183 -15.51 -28.06 -6.15
N GLU A 184 -16.26 -27.04 -5.72
CA GLU A 184 -17.38 -27.28 -4.85
C GLU A 184 -18.36 -28.25 -5.50
N LYS A 185 -18.85 -27.97 -6.71
CA LYS A 185 -19.80 -28.86 -7.40
C LYS A 185 -19.32 -30.31 -7.47
N ALA A 186 -18.03 -30.54 -7.77
CA ALA A 186 -17.42 -31.87 -7.79
C ALA A 186 -17.49 -32.58 -6.43
N GLU A 187 -17.06 -31.93 -5.34
CA GLU A 187 -17.13 -32.54 -3.99
C GLU A 187 -18.57 -32.83 -3.53
N ARG A 188 -19.55 -32.01 -3.95
CA ARG A 188 -20.97 -32.28 -3.68
C ARG A 188 -21.45 -33.52 -4.45
N ALA A 189 -21.06 -33.66 -5.71
CA ALA A 189 -21.42 -34.80 -6.54
C ALA A 189 -20.75 -36.10 -6.08
N ALA A 190 -19.51 -36.01 -5.58
CA ALA A 190 -18.76 -37.14 -5.02
C ALA A 190 -19.17 -37.50 -3.58
N GLY A 191 -20.06 -36.73 -2.93
CA GLY A 191 -20.52 -36.98 -1.57
C GLY A 191 -19.55 -36.56 -0.45
N ALA A 192 -18.40 -35.99 -0.78
CA ALA A 192 -17.39 -35.54 0.19
C ALA A 192 -17.88 -34.45 1.16
N ARG A 193 -18.88 -33.66 0.77
CA ARG A 193 -19.49 -32.63 1.64
C ARG A 193 -20.67 -33.10 2.49
N SER A 194 -21.20 -34.28 2.23
CA SER A 194 -22.32 -34.86 3.01
C SER A 194 -21.86 -35.79 4.14
N THR A 195 -20.59 -36.19 4.14
CA THR A 195 -20.02 -37.07 5.18
C THR A 195 -19.54 -36.24 6.36
N PRO A 196 -20.22 -36.26 7.54
CA PRO A 196 -19.63 -35.69 8.75
C PRO A 196 -18.34 -36.45 9.08
N PRO A 197 -17.32 -35.81 9.70
CA PRO A 197 -16.09 -36.50 10.06
C PRO A 197 -16.41 -37.64 11.02
N ASN A 198 -16.31 -38.89 10.54
CA ASN A 198 -16.42 -40.07 11.37
C ASN A 198 -15.18 -40.13 12.28
N ARG A 199 -15.32 -39.61 13.50
CA ARG A 199 -14.31 -39.73 14.55
C ARG A 199 -14.47 -41.08 15.23
N ASP A 200 -14.01 -42.17 14.63
CA ASP A 200 -13.86 -43.43 15.36
C ASP A 200 -12.70 -44.24 14.76
N GLY A 201 -11.67 -44.44 15.59
CA GLY A 201 -10.45 -45.21 15.39
C GLY A 201 -9.62 -45.16 16.66
#